data_AF-A0A821JAQ4-F1
#
_entry.id   AF-A0A821JAQ4-F1
#
_cell.length_a   1.000
_cell.length_b   1.000
_cell.length_c   1.000
_cell.angle_alpha   90.00
_cell.angle_beta   90.00
_cell.angle_gamma   90.00
#
_symmetry.space_group_name_H-M   'P 1'
#
loop_
_entity.id
_entity.type
_entity.pdbx_description
1 polymer ?
#
loop_
_entity_poly.entity_id
_entity_poly.type
_entity_poly.pdbx_seq_one_letter_code
_entity_poly.pdbx_strand_id
1 'polypeptide(L)'
;LKLKQQRFIADGSVDGENLQWKIPITIFTKSNPKAVAQQILMEKPEITVTLNNIDENDWIKLNYNSIGLYRVKYESKTLAR
;
A
#
# COMPACT_ATOMS: atom_id res chain seq x y z
N LEU A 1 -8.61 0.17 5.58
CA LEU A 1 -7.52 0.78 4.80
C LEU A 1 -7.98 1.02 3.36
N LYS A 2 -7.91 2.26 2.87
CA LYS A 2 -8.26 2.61 1.49
C LYS A 2 -6.98 2.70 0.64
N LEU A 3 -6.92 1.98 -0.47
CA LEU A 3 -5.74 1.92 -1.35
C LEU A 3 -6.11 2.37 -2.76
N LYS A 4 -5.25 3.19 -3.37
CA LYS A 4 -5.37 3.64 -4.75
C LYS A 4 -4.06 3.39 -5.50
N GLN A 5 -4.15 2.94 -6.74
CA GLN A 5 -2.99 2.82 -7.63
C GLN A 5 -2.96 3.94 -8.66
N GLN A 6 -1.75 4.33 -9.06
CA GLN A 6 -1.49 5.24 -10.16
C GLN A 6 -0.06 5.01 -10.67
N ARG A 7 0.17 5.32 -11.95
CA ARG A 7 1.52 5.34 -12.51
C ARG A 7 2.37 6.37 -11.77
N PHE A 8 3.57 5.97 -11.38
CA PHE A 8 4.57 6.90 -10.86
C PHE A 8 5.40 7.45 -12.01
N ILE A 9 5.43 8.78 -12.16
CA ILE A 9 6.30 9.46 -13.13
C ILE A 9 7.17 10.46 -12.36
N ALA A 10 8.48 10.34 -12.51
CA ALA A 10 9.45 11.06 -11.68
C ALA A 10 9.48 12.57 -11.96
N ASP A 11 9.10 13.00 -13.17
CA ASP A 11 9.01 14.41 -13.57
C ASP A 11 7.71 15.09 -13.12
N GLY A 12 6.78 14.34 -12.52
CA GLY A 12 5.49 14.85 -12.05
C GLY A 12 4.42 15.01 -13.14
N SER A 13 4.69 14.56 -14.37
CA SER A 13 3.68 14.48 -15.42
C SER A 13 2.56 13.49 -15.04
N VAL A 14 1.41 13.65 -15.69
CA VAL A 14 0.22 12.84 -15.44
C VAL A 14 0.12 11.71 -16.47
N ASP A 15 -0.38 10.56 -16.01
CA ASP A 15 -0.64 9.42 -16.88
C ASP A 15 -2.01 9.56 -17.54
N GLY A 16 -2.05 10.09 -18.76
CA GLY A 16 -3.30 10.29 -19.50
C GLY A 16 -4.07 9.00 -19.80
N GLU A 17 -3.37 7.87 -19.84
CA GLU A 17 -3.95 6.55 -20.13
C GLU A 17 -4.51 5.85 -18.88
N ASN A 18 -4.23 6.37 -17.67
CA ASN A 18 -4.59 5.75 -16.40
C ASN A 18 -4.28 4.25 -16.36
N LEU A 19 -3.03 3.89 -16.67
CA LEU A 19 -2.56 2.51 -16.72
C LEU A 19 -2.78 1.83 -15.37
N GLN A 20 -3.15 0.55 -15.44
CA GLN A 20 -3.47 -0.28 -14.28
C GLN A 20 -2.63 -1.55 -14.28
N TRP A 21 -2.27 -1.97 -13.08
CA TRP A 21 -1.56 -3.22 -12.83
C TRP A 21 -2.35 -4.10 -11.88
N LYS A 22 -2.17 -5.41 -12.02
CA LYS A 22 -2.50 -6.37 -10.96
C LYS A 22 -1.35 -6.38 -9.96
N ILE A 23 -1.56 -5.79 -8.79
CA ILE A 23 -0.48 -5.57 -7.82
C ILE A 23 -0.67 -6.51 -6.63
N PRO A 24 0.27 -7.44 -6.37
CA PRO A 24 0.28 -8.22 -5.13
C PRO A 24 0.78 -7.31 -3.99
N ILE A 25 -0.15 -6.81 -3.18
CA ILE A 25 0.15 -5.95 -2.05
C ILE A 25 0.31 -6.83 -0.81
N THR A 26 1.45 -6.70 -0.14
CA THR A 26 1.73 -7.30 1.16
C THR A 26 1.69 -6.21 2.24
N ILE A 27 1.14 -6.55 3.41
CA ILE A 27 0.91 -5.65 4.54
C ILE A 27 1.58 -6.24 5.77
N PHE A 28 2.28 -5.41 6.53
CA PHE A 28 2.86 -5.76 7.83
C PHE A 28 2.74 -4.59 8.80
N THR A 29 2.79 -4.89 10.09
CA THR A 29 2.46 -3.95 11.16
C THR A 29 3.57 -3.84 12.19
N LYS A 30 3.44 -2.86 13.08
CA LYS A 30 4.28 -2.71 14.27
C LYS A 30 4.25 -3.95 15.17
N SER A 31 3.08 -4.55 15.39
CA SER A 31 2.89 -5.74 16.21
C SER A 31 3.67 -6.97 15.73
N ASN A 32 3.85 -7.13 14.42
CA ASN A 32 4.70 -8.19 13.87
C ASN A 32 5.48 -7.69 12.64
N PRO A 33 6.61 -6.99 12.84
CA PRO A 33 7.33 -6.34 11.75
C PRO A 33 8.15 -7.30 10.89
N LYS A 34 8.23 -8.59 11.28
CA LYS A 34 9.02 -9.64 10.63
C LYS A 34 8.17 -10.64 9.85
N ALA A 35 6.88 -10.37 9.68
CA ALA A 35 5.98 -11.25 8.93
C ALA A 35 4.94 -10.45 8.15
N VAL A 36 4.44 -11.06 7.09
CA VAL A 36 3.27 -10.55 6.36
C VAL A 36 2.04 -10.81 7.20
N ALA A 37 1.35 -9.73 7.59
CA ALA A 37 0.07 -9.80 8.29
C ALA A 37 -1.08 -10.13 7.32
N GLN A 38 -1.02 -9.59 6.10
CA GLN A 38 -2.02 -9.83 5.07
C GLN A 38 -1.45 -9.65 3.66
N GLN A 39 -1.95 -10.43 2.71
CA GLN A 39 -1.66 -10.28 1.29
C GLN A 39 -2.97 -10.18 0.51
N ILE A 40 -3.00 -9.26 -0.46
CA ILE A 40 -4.15 -9.01 -1.33
C ILE A 40 -3.70 -8.76 -2.76
N LEU A 41 -4.51 -9.15 -3.74
CA LEU A 41 -4.32 -8.79 -5.14
C LEU A 41 -5.18 -7.57 -5.45
N MET A 42 -4.55 -6.44 -5.77
CA MET A 42 -5.25 -5.24 -6.22
C MET A 42 -5.43 -5.32 -7.74
N GLU A 43 -6.67 -5.50 -8.19
CA GLU A 43 -7.03 -5.58 -9.61
C GLU A 43 -7.82 -4.35 -10.11
N LYS A 44 -8.22 -3.47 -9.19
CA LYS A 44 -9.00 -2.26 -9.49
C LYS A 44 -8.16 -1.00 -9.20
N PRO A 45 -8.53 0.17 -9.76
CA PRO A 45 -7.87 1.45 -9.47
C PRO A 45 -7.87 1.82 -7.99
N GLU A 46 -8.91 1.41 -7.28
CA GLU A 46 -9.14 1.69 -5.87
C GLU A 46 -9.78 0.47 -5.21
N ILE A 47 -9.34 0.14 -4.00
CA ILE A 47 -9.91 -0.93 -3.17
C ILE A 47 -9.95 -0.50 -1.70
N THR A 48 -10.88 -1.08 -0.95
CA THR A 48 -10.93 -0.98 0.51
C THR A 48 -10.60 -2.34 1.10
N VAL A 49 -9.63 -2.36 2.00
CA VAL A 49 -9.15 -3.56 2.70
C VAL A 49 -9.51 -3.42 4.17
N THR A 50 -10.23 -4.40 4.70
CA THR A 50 -10.43 -4.56 6.14
C THR A 50 -9.22 -5.29 6.70
N LEU A 51 -8.66 -4.74 7.77
CA LEU A 51 -7.56 -5.34 8.52
C LEU A 51 -8.11 -5.79 9.87
N ASN A 52 -7.96 -7.07 10.19
CA ASN A 52 -8.44 -7.63 11.44
C ASN A 52 -7.29 -7.70 12.46
N ASN A 53 -7.61 -7.53 13.73
CA ASN A 53 -6.68 -7.72 14.86
C ASN A 53 -5.43 -6.83 14.79
N ILE A 54 -5.57 -5.58 14.32
CA ILE A 54 -4.50 -4.57 14.34
C ILE A 54 -4.94 -3.47 15.30
N ASP A 55 -4.04 -3.07 16.20
CA ASP A 55 -4.25 -1.93 17.10
C ASP A 55 -4.47 -0.65 16.27
N GLU A 56 -5.41 0.21 16.67
CA GLU A 56 -5.68 1.47 15.95
C GLU A 56 -4.46 2.41 15.92
N ASN A 57 -3.52 2.23 16.86
CA ASN A 57 -2.26 2.98 16.95
C ASN A 57 -1.08 2.28 16.27
N ASP A 58 -1.26 1.07 15.72
CA ASP A 58 -0.20 0.39 15.00
C ASP A 58 0.00 1.05 13.63
N TRP A 59 1.26 1.36 13.33
CA TRP A 59 1.60 1.72 11.96
C TRP A 59 1.39 0.52 11.05
N ILE A 60 1.03 0.80 9.80
CA ILE A 60 0.87 -0.18 8.74
C ILE A 60 1.90 0.14 7.66
N LYS A 61 2.68 -0.85 7.26
CA LYS A 61 3.62 -0.76 6.15
C LYS A 61 3.23 -1.76 5.05
N LEU A 62 3.38 -1.31 3.82
CA LEU A 62 3.07 -2.07 2.60
C LEU A 62 4.37 -2.44 1.92
N ASN A 63 4.29 -3.42 1.01
CA ASN A 63 5.44 -3.94 0.27
C ASN A 63 6.50 -4.52 1.22
N TYR A 64 6.13 -5.60 1.92
CA TYR A 64 7.02 -6.32 2.82
C TYR A 64 8.35 -6.67 2.12
N ASN A 65 9.46 -6.34 2.78
CA ASN A 65 10.83 -6.42 2.25
C ASN A 65 11.10 -5.70 0.92
N SER A 66 10.19 -4.82 0.47
CA SER A 66 10.31 -4.08 -0.80
C SER A 66 10.50 -4.98 -2.03
N ILE A 67 9.87 -6.16 -2.05
CA ILE A 67 10.00 -7.15 -3.13
C ILE A 67 9.14 -6.76 -4.35
N GLY A 68 7.98 -6.15 -4.12
CA GLY A 68 7.08 -5.73 -5.17
C GLY A 68 7.60 -4.51 -5.93
N LEU A 69 7.40 -4.49 -7.25
CA LEU A 69 7.80 -3.39 -8.12
C LEU A 69 6.75 -2.26 -8.10
N TYR A 70 6.69 -1.54 -7.00
CA TYR A 70 5.86 -0.34 -6.84
C TYR A 70 6.37 0.53 -5.70
N ARG A 71 5.97 1.80 -5.73
CA ARG A 71 6.22 2.76 -4.65
C ARG A 71 4.99 2.91 -3.80
N VAL A 72 5.18 3.15 -2.51
CA VAL A 72 4.08 3.38 -1.56
C VAL A 72 4.14 4.82 -1.07
N LYS A 73 3.00 5.50 -1.15
CA LYS A 73 2.79 6.84 -0.58
C LYS A 73 1.74 6.72 0.51
N TYR A 74 2.08 7.16 1.71
CA TYR A 74 1.15 7.29 2.83
C TYR A 74 0.66 8.73 2.92
N GLU A 75 -0.58 8.93 3.40
CA GLU A 75 -1.05 10.26 3.75
C GLU A 75 -0.28 10.81 4.95
N SER A 76 -0.05 12.12 4.99
CA SER A 76 0.77 12.76 6.03
C SER A 76 0.27 12.48 7.45
N LYS A 77 -1.04 12.33 7.64
CA LYS A 77 -1.64 11.99 8.95
C LYS A 77 -1.20 10.61 9.46
N THR A 78 -0.85 9.70 8.58
CA THR A 78 -0.39 8.34 8.91
C THR A 78 1.13 8.28 9.12
N LEU A 79 1.86 9.37 8.87
CA LEU A 79 3.32 9.47 9.01
C LEU A 79 3.77 10.14 10.32
N ALA A 80 2.90 10.19 11.35
CA ALA A 80 3.24 10.79 12.63
C ALA A 80 4.49 10.13 13.24
N ARG A 81 5.39 10.97 13.76
CA ARG A 81 6.70 10.62 14.33
C ARG A 81 6.61 9.82 15.61
#